data_AF-A0A351KEA2-F1
#
_entry.id   AF-A0A351KEA2-F1
#
_cell.length_a   1.000
_cell.length_b   1.000
_cell.length_c   1.000
_cell.angle_alpha   90.00
_cell.angle_beta   90.00
_cell.angle_gamma   90.00
#
_symmetry.space_group_name_H-M   'P 1'
#
loop_
_entity.id
_entity.type
_entity.pdbx_description
1 polymer ?
#
loop_
_entity_poly.entity_id
_entity_poly.type
_entity_poly.pdbx_seq_one_letter_code
_entity_poly.pdbx_strand_id
1 'polypeptide(L)'
;NILTTVFLLITLVSESTYQALYSISSTAILIPYLFSALYGIKLAVKGETYDTDPEGKGKALFLSIVATVYSAWLIYAAGLTYLLMVTLLYALGIVFYIIAKKEKGDKVAFTGGEKITVIIVTAAAILAVILMAMGKISPL
;
A
#
# COMPACT_ATOMS: atom_id res chain seq x y z
N ASN A 1 2.37 -23.59 21.33
CA ASN A 1 1.41 -23.03 22.31
C ASN A 1 1.97 -21.94 23.21
N ILE A 2 3.18 -22.06 23.79
CA ILE A 2 3.72 -21.00 24.69
C ILE A 2 3.83 -19.62 24.01
N LEU A 3 4.32 -19.57 22.76
CA LEU A 3 4.45 -18.32 22.01
C LEU A 3 3.09 -17.63 21.78
N THR A 4 2.05 -18.41 21.47
CA THR A 4 0.68 -17.90 21.25
C THR A 4 0.10 -17.33 22.54
N THR A 5 0.32 -17.99 23.69
CA THR A 5 -0.16 -17.50 25.00
C THR A 5 0.55 -16.22 25.42
N VAL A 6 1.87 -16.13 25.24
CA VAL A 6 2.63 -14.90 25.54
C VAL A 6 2.18 -13.75 24.65
N PHE A 7 1.93 -14.01 23.37
CA PHE A 7 1.41 -13.01 22.44
C PHE A 7 0.01 -12.50 22.83
N LEU A 8 -0.90 -13.41 23.19
CA LEU A 8 -2.24 -13.03 23.67
C LEU A 8 -2.20 -12.18 24.96
N LEU A 9 -1.26 -12.45 25.87
CA LEU A 9 -1.06 -11.63 27.06
C LEU A 9 -0.56 -10.21 26.73
N ILE A 10 0.36 -10.09 25.76
CA ILE A 10 0.85 -8.78 25.28
C ILE A 10 -0.29 -8.00 24.60
N THR A 11 -1.09 -8.66 23.76
CA THR A 11 -2.26 -8.05 23.12
C THR A 11 -3.29 -7.58 24.15
N LEU A 12 -3.53 -8.34 25.22
CA LEU A 12 -4.49 -7.97 26.28
C LEU A 12 -4.09 -6.68 27.01
N VAL A 13 -2.78 -6.48 27.26
CA VAL A 13 -2.27 -5.28 27.95
C VAL A 13 -2.14 -4.08 27.00
N SER A 14 -1.92 -4.33 25.70
CA SER A 14 -1.66 -3.29 24.68
C SER A 14 -2.76 -3.21 23.62
N GLU A 15 -4.01 -3.51 24.00
CA GLU A 15 -5.10 -3.82 23.07
C GLU A 15 -5.27 -2.75 21.98
N SER A 16 -5.23 -1.46 22.35
CA SER A 16 -5.36 -0.35 21.39
C SER A 16 -4.16 -0.24 20.43
N THR A 17 -2.93 -0.37 20.94
CA THR A 17 -1.72 -0.28 20.12
C THR A 17 -1.60 -1.45 19.15
N TYR A 18 -1.95 -2.66 19.59
CA TYR A 18 -1.94 -3.84 18.72
C TYR A 18 -3.00 -3.73 17.63
N GLN A 19 -4.23 -3.32 17.98
CA GLN A 19 -5.30 -3.11 16.99
C GLN A 19 -4.93 -2.04 15.96
N ALA A 20 -4.28 -0.96 16.39
CA ALA A 20 -3.79 0.08 15.49
C ALA A 20 -2.72 -0.45 14.52
N LEU A 21 -1.68 -1.12 15.03
CA LEU A 21 -0.64 -1.72 14.19
C LEU A 21 -1.18 -2.77 13.23
N TYR A 22 -2.13 -3.60 13.68
CA TYR A 22 -2.82 -4.59 12.87
C TYR A 22 -3.61 -3.92 11.73
N SER A 23 -4.32 -2.85 12.02
CA SER A 23 -5.12 -2.10 11.03
C SER A 23 -4.23 -1.38 10.01
N ILE A 24 -3.13 -0.75 10.46
CA ILE A 24 -2.12 -0.14 9.58
C ILE A 24 -1.52 -1.19 8.65
N SER A 25 -1.08 -2.34 9.20
CA SER A 25 -0.45 -3.41 8.42
C SER A 25 -1.41 -4.00 7.38
N SER A 26 -2.65 -4.26 7.79
CA SER A 26 -3.70 -4.78 6.90
C SER A 26 -4.06 -3.77 5.79
N THR A 27 -4.05 -2.47 6.09
CA THR A 27 -4.29 -1.41 5.10
C THR A 27 -3.12 -1.27 4.14
N ALA A 28 -1.89 -1.47 4.62
CA ALA A 28 -0.67 -1.34 3.81
C ALA A 28 -0.59 -2.36 2.66
N ILE A 29 -1.30 -3.47 2.72
CA ILE A 29 -1.36 -4.45 1.62
C ILE A 29 -2.31 -4.03 0.49
N LEU A 30 -3.24 -3.11 0.76
CA LEU A 30 -4.31 -2.78 -0.19
C LEU A 30 -3.80 -1.95 -1.37
N ILE A 31 -2.85 -1.05 -1.14
CA ILE A 31 -2.23 -0.24 -2.20
C ILE A 31 -1.50 -1.11 -3.24
N PRO A 32 -0.59 -2.03 -2.87
CA PRO A 32 0.03 -2.90 -3.86
C PRO A 32 -0.97 -3.85 -4.54
N TYR A 33 -2.06 -4.25 -3.87
CA TYR A 33 -3.13 -5.03 -4.48
C TYR A 33 -3.87 -4.25 -5.56
N LEU A 34 -4.25 -3.00 -5.28
CA LEU A 34 -4.86 -2.10 -6.24
C LEU A 34 -3.95 -1.88 -7.45
N PHE A 35 -2.66 -1.59 -7.24
CA PHE A 35 -1.72 -1.40 -8.34
C PHE A 35 -1.52 -2.66 -9.18
N SER A 36 -1.51 -3.83 -8.55
CA SER A 36 -1.43 -5.11 -9.27
C SER A 36 -2.66 -5.34 -10.14
N ALA A 37 -3.86 -5.04 -9.64
CA ALA A 37 -5.10 -5.17 -10.41
C ALA A 37 -5.17 -4.16 -11.58
N LEU A 38 -4.80 -2.90 -11.34
CA LEU A 38 -4.69 -1.87 -12.39
C LEU A 38 -3.67 -2.25 -13.47
N TYR A 39 -2.54 -2.82 -13.05
CA TYR A 39 -1.53 -3.32 -13.99
C TYR A 39 -2.07 -4.49 -14.81
N GLY A 40 -2.86 -5.39 -14.21
CA GLY A 40 -3.58 -6.46 -14.92
C GLY A 40 -4.52 -5.93 -16.00
N ILE A 41 -5.26 -4.85 -15.72
CA ILE A 41 -6.08 -4.17 -16.74
C ILE A 41 -5.19 -3.64 -17.86
N LYS A 42 -4.11 -2.92 -17.52
CA LYS A 42 -3.18 -2.35 -18.51
C LYS A 42 -2.61 -3.44 -19.42
N LEU A 43 -2.22 -4.58 -18.85
CA LEU A 43 -1.67 -5.73 -19.56
C LEU A 43 -2.72 -6.35 -20.50
N ALA A 44 -3.92 -6.60 -19.98
CA ALA A 44 -5.02 -7.15 -20.76
C ALA A 44 -5.49 -6.20 -21.88
N VAL A 45 -5.46 -4.88 -21.68
CA VAL A 45 -5.79 -3.90 -22.73
C VAL A 45 -4.73 -3.87 -23.83
N LYS A 46 -3.45 -3.82 -23.45
CA LYS A 46 -2.32 -3.84 -24.40
C LYS A 46 -2.22 -5.15 -25.18
N GLY A 47 -2.75 -6.24 -24.63
CA GLY A 47 -2.62 -7.58 -25.22
C GLY A 47 -1.23 -8.19 -25.08
N GLU A 48 -0.30 -7.46 -24.46
CA GLU A 48 1.00 -7.99 -24.02
C GLU A 48 0.73 -9.20 -23.11
N THR A 49 1.38 -10.34 -23.33
CA THR A 49 1.18 -11.68 -22.70
C THR A 49 0.02 -12.56 -23.17
N TYR A 50 -0.84 -12.13 -24.11
CA TYR A 50 -1.93 -12.97 -24.65
C TYR A 50 -1.69 -13.54 -26.05
N ASP A 51 -0.44 -13.50 -26.55
CA ASP A 51 -0.08 -14.01 -27.89
C ASP A 51 -0.36 -15.52 -28.06
N THR A 52 -0.33 -16.30 -26.97
CA THR A 52 -0.55 -17.75 -26.96
C THR A 52 -1.95 -18.20 -26.52
N ASP A 53 -2.75 -17.32 -25.91
CA ASP A 53 -4.13 -17.62 -25.49
C ASP A 53 -5.05 -16.38 -25.63
N PRO A 54 -5.53 -16.08 -26.84
CA PRO A 54 -6.36 -14.90 -27.10
C PRO A 54 -7.72 -14.94 -26.38
N GLU A 55 -8.27 -16.13 -26.10
CA GLU A 55 -9.56 -16.30 -25.44
C GLU A 55 -9.50 -15.95 -23.93
N GLY A 56 -8.34 -16.14 -23.30
CA GLY A 56 -8.09 -15.77 -21.90
C GLY A 56 -8.09 -14.26 -21.64
N LYS A 57 -7.89 -13.43 -22.66
CA LYS A 57 -7.79 -11.96 -22.55
C LYS A 57 -9.04 -11.32 -21.96
N GLY A 58 -10.22 -11.74 -22.43
CA GLY A 58 -11.49 -11.18 -21.97
C GLY A 58 -11.78 -11.53 -20.51
N LYS A 59 -11.51 -12.78 -20.11
CA LYS A 59 -11.66 -13.24 -18.72
C LYS A 59 -10.71 -12.51 -17.78
N ALA A 60 -9.45 -12.35 -18.18
CA ALA A 60 -8.46 -11.66 -17.38
C ALA A 60 -8.74 -10.15 -17.25
N LEU A 61 -9.23 -9.51 -18.31
CA LEU A 61 -9.67 -8.12 -18.26
C LEU A 61 -10.84 -7.97 -17.27
N PHE A 62 -11.86 -8.82 -17.39
CA PHE A 62 -13.01 -8.80 -16.47
C PHE A 62 -12.57 -9.01 -15.02
N LEU A 63 -11.75 -10.03 -14.75
CA LEU A 63 -11.25 -10.31 -13.41
C LEU A 63 -10.40 -9.17 -12.85
N SER A 64 -9.56 -8.55 -13.68
CA SER A 64 -8.72 -7.41 -13.26
C SER A 64 -9.56 -6.16 -12.97
N ILE A 65 -10.63 -5.93 -13.73
CA ILE A 65 -11.60 -4.86 -13.46
C ILE A 65 -12.31 -5.11 -12.13
N VAL A 66 -12.84 -6.32 -11.92
CA VAL A 66 -13.51 -6.70 -10.67
C VAL A 66 -12.53 -6.57 -9.49
N ALA A 67 -11.29 -7.05 -9.63
CA ALA A 67 -10.26 -6.94 -8.61
C ALA A 67 -9.88 -5.48 -8.29
N THR A 68 -9.86 -4.61 -9.30
CA THR A 68 -9.61 -3.18 -9.12
C THR A 68 -10.73 -2.52 -8.35
N VAL A 69 -12.00 -2.77 -8.73
CA VAL A 69 -13.17 -2.25 -8.03
C VAL A 69 -13.20 -2.75 -6.58
N TYR A 70 -12.93 -4.03 -6.37
CA TYR A 70 -12.90 -4.63 -5.04
C TYR A 70 -11.76 -4.06 -4.18
N SER A 71 -10.55 -3.91 -4.72
CA SER A 71 -9.43 -3.31 -4.00
C SER A 71 -9.68 -1.84 -3.65
N ALA A 72 -10.29 -1.08 -4.57
CA ALA A 72 -10.69 0.30 -4.30
C ALA A 72 -11.75 0.39 -3.19
N TRP A 73 -12.71 -0.53 -3.18
CA TRP A 73 -13.67 -0.64 -2.08
C TRP A 73 -13.00 -1.02 -0.75
N LEU A 74 -12.06 -1.98 -0.75
CA LEU A 74 -11.33 -2.33 0.47
C LEU A 74 -10.53 -1.13 1.01
N ILE A 75 -9.91 -0.32 0.14
CA ILE A 75 -9.19 0.90 0.57
C ILE A 75 -10.16 1.90 1.22
N TYR A 76 -11.35 2.06 0.64
CA TYR A 76 -12.40 2.88 1.25
C TYR A 76 -12.86 2.32 2.60
N ALA A 77 -13.04 1.00 2.70
CA ALA A 77 -13.51 0.32 3.91
C ALA A 77 -12.47 0.27 5.04
N ALA A 78 -11.17 0.24 4.71
CA ALA A 78 -10.08 0.25 5.68
C ALA A 78 -9.98 1.56 6.48
N GLY A 79 -10.61 2.63 6.00
CA GLY A 79 -10.64 3.92 6.66
C GLY A 79 -9.47 4.81 6.24
N LEU A 80 -9.79 6.04 5.84
CA LEU A 80 -8.82 7.01 5.31
C LEU A 80 -7.73 7.36 6.34
N THR A 81 -8.06 7.27 7.64
CA THR A 81 -7.14 7.51 8.75
C THR A 81 -5.97 6.54 8.76
N TYR A 82 -6.24 5.23 8.69
CA TYR A 82 -5.18 4.21 8.66
C TYR A 82 -4.39 4.26 7.35
N LEU A 83 -5.05 4.59 6.24
CA LEU A 83 -4.38 4.80 4.96
C LEU A 83 -3.35 5.94 5.04
N LEU A 84 -3.71 7.06 5.68
CA LEU A 84 -2.80 8.18 5.93
C LEU A 84 -1.64 7.75 6.84
N MET A 85 -1.89 6.97 7.90
CA MET A 85 -0.82 6.45 8.76
C MET A 85 0.15 5.55 8.00
N VAL A 86 -0.34 4.70 7.09
CA VAL A 86 0.50 3.86 6.22
C VAL A 86 1.47 4.70 5.38
N THR A 87 1.06 5.89 4.94
CA THR A 87 1.97 6.75 4.14
C THR A 87 3.21 7.19 4.91
N LEU A 88 3.18 7.23 6.25
CA LEU A 88 4.36 7.46 7.08
C LEU A 88 5.37 6.31 6.92
N LEU A 89 4.89 5.07 6.94
CA LEU A 89 5.73 3.90 6.70
C LEU A 89 6.27 3.89 5.27
N TYR A 90 5.46 4.26 4.29
CA TYR A 90 5.93 4.38 2.91
C TYR A 90 6.97 5.49 2.74
N ALA A 91 6.84 6.62 3.44
CA ALA A 91 7.85 7.68 3.44
C ALA A 91 9.20 7.16 3.98
N LEU A 92 9.20 6.35 5.04
CA LEU A 92 10.41 5.67 5.50
C LEU A 92 10.96 4.71 4.42
N GLY A 93 10.07 3.95 3.77
CA GLY A 93 10.43 3.06 2.66
C GLY A 93 11.09 3.80 1.48
N ILE A 94 10.68 5.04 1.19
CA ILE A 94 11.29 5.87 0.14
C ILE A 94 12.75 6.19 0.47
N VAL A 95 13.09 6.42 1.75
CA VAL A 95 14.48 6.65 2.17
C VAL A 95 15.33 5.41 1.89
N PHE A 96 14.85 4.23 2.27
CA PHE A 96 15.54 2.96 1.97
C PHE A 96 15.66 2.70 0.46
N TYR A 97 14.63 3.05 -0.30
CA TYR A 97 14.66 2.94 -1.76
C TYR A 97 15.76 3.81 -2.38
N ILE A 98 15.95 5.05 -1.91
CA ILE A 98 17.04 5.94 -2.37
C ILE A 98 18.41 5.32 -2.04
N ILE A 99 18.58 4.80 -0.83
CA ILE A 99 19.83 4.14 -0.41
C ILE A 99 20.13 2.95 -1.33
N ALA A 100 19.16 2.06 -1.55
CA ALA A 100 19.32 0.89 -2.40
C ALA A 100 19.67 1.24 -3.86
N LYS A 101 19.07 2.30 -4.42
CA LYS A 101 19.42 2.77 -5.77
C LYS A 101 20.83 3.35 -5.84
N LYS A 102 21.24 4.07 -4.79
CA LYS A 102 22.60 4.61 -4.69
C LYS A 102 23.65 3.50 -4.63
N GLU A 103 23.37 2.42 -3.90
CA GLU A 103 24.23 1.22 -3.84
C GLU A 103 24.32 0.49 -5.18
N LYS A 104 23.25 0.50 -5.98
CA LYS A 104 23.25 -0.02 -7.37
C LYS A 104 23.96 0.87 -8.38
N GLY A 105 24.40 2.08 -8.00
CA GLY A 105 25.13 2.99 -8.90
C GLY A 105 24.24 3.78 -9.88
N ASP A 106 22.92 3.82 -9.65
CA ASP A 106 22.00 4.58 -10.50
C ASP A 106 22.20 6.09 -10.30
N LYS A 107 22.48 6.82 -11.38
CA LYS A 107 22.67 8.30 -11.36
C LYS A 107 21.37 9.07 -11.11
N VAL A 108 20.21 8.43 -11.31
CA VAL A 108 18.90 9.05 -11.16
C VAL A 108 18.09 8.23 -10.15
N ALA A 109 17.87 8.80 -8.96
CA ALA A 109 17.11 8.14 -7.89
C ALA A 109 15.64 7.84 -8.30
N PHE A 110 15.03 8.69 -9.13
CA PHE A 110 13.62 8.54 -9.53
C PHE A 110 13.41 8.92 -11.01
N THR A 111 12.79 8.01 -11.76
CA THR A 111 12.21 8.30 -13.09
C THR A 111 10.99 9.22 -12.98
N GLY A 112 10.53 9.81 -14.09
CA GLY A 112 9.45 10.80 -14.07
C GLY A 112 8.18 10.34 -13.34
N GLY A 113 7.73 9.12 -13.60
CA GLY A 113 6.57 8.53 -12.91
C GLY A 113 6.83 8.25 -11.43
N GLU A 114 8.03 7.77 -11.08
CA GLU A 114 8.41 7.52 -9.67
C GLU A 114 8.43 8.82 -8.85
N LYS A 115 8.86 9.95 -9.45
CA LYS A 115 8.84 11.26 -8.78
C LYS A 115 7.44 11.68 -8.38
N ILE A 116 6.45 11.48 -9.25
CA ILE A 116 5.05 11.83 -8.95
C ILE A 116 4.55 11.01 -7.76
N THR A 117 4.80 9.70 -7.76
CA THR A 117 4.42 8.81 -6.65
C THR A 117 5.08 9.24 -5.34
N VAL A 118 6.38 9.55 -5.36
CA VAL A 118 7.11 10.03 -4.17
C VAL A 118 6.51 11.33 -3.66
N ILE A 119 6.23 12.30 -4.53
CA ILE A 119 5.62 13.58 -4.14
C ILE A 119 4.26 13.35 -3.48
N ILE A 120 3.41 12.51 -4.06
CA ILE A 120 2.07 12.21 -3.52
C ILE A 120 2.20 11.53 -2.15
N VAL A 121 3.05 10.51 -2.02
CA VAL A 121 3.24 9.77 -0.76
C VAL A 121 3.83 10.67 0.32
N THR A 122 4.84 11.48 0.00
CA THR A 122 5.46 12.40 0.96
C THR A 122 4.49 13.50 1.38
N ALA A 123 3.69 14.06 0.46
CA ALA A 123 2.66 15.04 0.81
C ALA A 123 1.59 14.43 1.73
N ALA A 124 1.13 13.21 1.44
CA ALA A 124 0.19 12.49 2.29
C ALA A 124 0.77 12.18 3.68
N ALA A 125 2.05 11.83 3.76
CA ALA A 125 2.75 11.61 5.02
C ALA A 125 2.85 12.89 5.86
N ILE A 126 3.18 14.03 5.24
CA ILE A 126 3.20 15.34 5.92
C ILE A 126 1.80 15.68 6.44
N LEU A 127 0.75 15.48 5.63
CA LEU A 127 -0.63 15.69 6.06
C LEU A 127 -1.00 14.78 7.24
N ALA A 128 -0.57 13.51 7.23
CA ALA A 128 -0.79 12.60 8.34
C ALA A 128 -0.13 13.11 9.63
N VAL A 129 1.12 13.60 9.56
CA VAL A 129 1.81 14.20 10.73
C VAL A 129 1.05 15.42 11.25
N ILE A 130 0.59 16.32 10.37
CA ILE A 130 -0.17 17.51 10.77
C ILE A 130 -1.47 17.12 11.45
N LEU A 131 -2.22 16.17 10.88
CA LEU A 131 -3.50 15.73 11.43
C LEU A 131 -3.34 15.00 12.78
N MET A 132 -2.23 14.28 12.97
CA MET A 132 -1.86 13.72 14.26
C MET A 132 -1.50 14.80 15.28
N ALA A 133 -0.70 15.79 14.88
CA ALA A 133 -0.32 16.90 15.76
C ALA A 133 -1.52 17.76 16.19
N MET A 134 -2.54 17.88 15.34
CA MET A 134 -3.80 18.56 15.65
C MET A 134 -4.76 17.72 16.50
N GLY A 135 -4.42 16.47 16.83
CA GLY A 135 -5.29 15.56 17.59
C GLY A 135 -6.55 15.10 16.83
N LYS A 136 -6.66 15.41 15.53
CA LYS A 136 -7.79 14.97 14.69
C LYS A 136 -7.69 13.49 14.30
N ILE A 137 -6.48 12.96 14.33
CA ILE A 137 -6.17 11.57 14.05
C ILE A 137 -5.27 11.08 15.18
N SER A 138 -5.76 10.13 15.99
CA SER A 138 -4.94 9.47 16.99
C SER A 138 -4.71 8.02 16.58
N PRO A 139 -3.47 7.50 16.61
CA PRO A 139 -3.19 6.08 16.49
C PRO A 139 -3.57 5.29 17.76
N LEU A 140 -4.07 5.97 18.81
CA LEU A 140 -4.48 5.41 20.11
C LEU A 140 -5.87 5.87 20.52
#